data_AF-A0A1H8ZGK4-F1
#
_entry.id   AF-A0A1H8ZGK4-F1
#
_cell.length_a   1.000
_cell.length_b   1.000
_cell.length_c   1.000
_cell.angle_alpha   90.00
_cell.angle_beta   90.00
_cell.angle_gamma   90.00
#
_symmetry.space_group_name_H-M   'P 1'
#
loop_
_entity.id
_entity.type
_entity.pdbx_description
1 polymer ?
#
loop_
_entity_poly.entity_id
_entity_poly.type
_entity_poly.pdbx_seq_one_letter_code
_entity_poly.pdbx_strand_id
1 'polypeptide(L)'
;MESILVTTENLERQATNVDTEANGYMEKYNELLNDVDTFTSTDWTGDDATAFKNKVKEFEPQFKKMKELMEKYATYLRTASSTYENTQQDVISQINGLNNSAN
;
A
#
# COMPACT_ATOMS: atom_id res chain seq x y z
N MET A 1 23.82 -4.87 -23.90
CA MET A 1 23.20 -4.00 -22.87
C MET A 1 22.43 -4.90 -21.94
N GLU A 2 22.92 -5.09 -20.72
CA GLU A 2 22.13 -5.75 -19.68
C GLU A 2 20.96 -4.81 -19.36
N SER A 3 19.76 -5.22 -19.79
CA SER A 3 18.53 -4.55 -19.42
C SER A 3 18.40 -4.59 -17.90
N ILE A 4 18.04 -3.46 -17.30
CA ILE A 4 17.64 -3.37 -15.89
C ILE A 4 16.29 -4.10 -15.75
N LEU A 5 16.28 -5.43 -15.91
CA LEU A 5 15.10 -6.28 -15.84
C LEU A 5 14.64 -6.51 -14.39
N VAL A 6 15.54 -6.33 -13.42
CA VAL A 6 15.33 -6.76 -12.02
C VAL A 6 14.84 -5.65 -11.10
N THR A 7 14.67 -4.42 -11.54
CA THR A 7 14.29 -3.34 -10.62
C THR A 7 12.82 -2.93 -10.73
N THR A 8 12.26 -2.79 -11.93
CA THR A 8 10.90 -2.24 -12.11
C THR A 8 9.80 -3.26 -11.79
N GLU A 9 9.85 -4.45 -12.37
CA GLU A 9 8.86 -5.51 -12.11
C GLU A 9 8.83 -5.92 -10.62
N ASN A 10 10.00 -5.97 -9.98
CA ASN A 10 10.09 -6.24 -8.55
C ASN A 10 9.46 -5.12 -7.71
N LEU A 11 9.67 -3.85 -8.08
CA LEU A 11 9.06 -2.70 -7.38
C LEU A 11 7.53 -2.71 -7.54
N GLU A 12 7.00 -2.98 -8.74
CA GLU A 12 5.57 -3.12 -9.00
C GLU A 12 4.95 -4.28 -8.22
N ARG A 13 5.64 -5.44 -8.18
CA ARG A 13 5.20 -6.59 -7.40
C ARG A 13 5.14 -6.26 -5.91
N GLN A 14 6.17 -5.59 -5.37
CA GLN A 14 6.15 -5.19 -3.95
C GLN A 14 5.09 -4.14 -3.66
N ALA A 15 4.83 -3.19 -4.57
CA ALA A 15 3.73 -2.25 -4.43
C ALA A 15 2.37 -2.96 -4.33
N THR A 16 2.15 -3.96 -5.18
CA THR A 16 0.94 -4.79 -5.18
C THR A 16 0.80 -5.59 -3.88
N ASN A 17 1.91 -6.16 -3.37
CA ASN A 17 1.91 -6.86 -2.09
C ASN A 17 1.52 -5.92 -0.95
N VAL A 18 2.08 -4.71 -0.93
CA VAL A 18 1.78 -3.70 0.11
C VAL A 18 0.31 -3.29 0.07
N ASP A 19 -0.28 -3.11 -1.12
CA ASP A 19 -1.72 -2.83 -1.24
C ASP A 19 -2.58 -3.98 -0.70
N THR A 20 -2.16 -5.23 -0.97
CA THR A 20 -2.87 -6.42 -0.46
C THR A 20 -2.84 -6.47 1.07
N GLU A 21 -1.67 -6.26 1.67
CA GLU A 21 -1.52 -6.20 3.12
C GLU A 21 -2.30 -5.02 3.73
N ALA A 22 -2.34 -3.87 3.04
CA ALA A 22 -3.09 -2.71 3.49
C ALA A 22 -4.61 -2.94 3.53
N ASN A 23 -5.12 -3.64 2.53
CA ASN A 23 -6.53 -4.04 2.49
C ASN A 23 -6.84 -5.08 3.56
N GLY A 24 -6.03 -6.15 3.67
CA GLY A 24 -6.22 -7.18 4.68
C GLY A 24 -6.10 -6.65 6.11
N TYR A 25 -5.24 -5.66 6.35
CA TYR A 25 -5.15 -4.97 7.63
C TYR A 25 -6.44 -4.22 7.98
N MET A 26 -7.01 -3.49 7.02
CA MET A 26 -8.26 -2.75 7.23
C MET A 26 -9.46 -3.68 7.43
N GLU A 27 -9.51 -4.80 6.69
CA GLU A 27 -10.52 -5.83 6.86
C GLU A 27 -10.51 -6.40 8.27
N LYS A 28 -9.36 -6.85 8.77
CA LYS A 28 -9.20 -7.36 10.15
C LYS A 28 -9.62 -6.34 11.20
N TYR A 29 -9.35 -5.06 10.96
CA TYR A 29 -9.78 -4.02 11.89
C TYR A 29 -11.32 -3.85 11.89
N ASN A 30 -11.95 -3.89 10.73
CA ASN A 30 -13.41 -3.84 10.64
C ASN A 30 -14.05 -5.07 11.29
N GLU A 31 -13.46 -6.26 11.13
CA GLU A 31 -13.87 -7.48 11.84
C GLU A 31 -13.80 -7.29 13.35
N LEU A 32 -12.67 -6.78 13.88
CA LEU A 32 -12.54 -6.48 15.31
C LEU A 32 -13.65 -5.53 15.80
N LEU A 33 -13.95 -4.46 15.06
CA LEU A 33 -15.01 -3.53 15.45
C LEU A 33 -16.38 -4.21 15.48
N ASN A 34 -16.67 -5.06 14.50
CA ASN A 34 -17.92 -5.82 14.45
C ASN A 34 -18.04 -6.83 15.59
N ASP A 35 -16.95 -7.52 15.93
CA ASP A 35 -16.90 -8.45 17.05
C ASP A 35 -17.14 -7.73 18.37
N VAL A 36 -16.51 -6.57 18.56
CA VAL A 36 -16.72 -5.72 19.74
C VAL A 36 -18.16 -5.19 19.78
N ASP A 37 -18.71 -4.74 18.66
CA ASP A 37 -20.09 -4.26 18.57
C ASP A 37 -21.09 -5.35 18.93
N THR A 38 -20.89 -6.56 18.41
CA THR A 38 -21.71 -7.74 18.68
C THR A 38 -21.62 -8.12 20.15
N PHE A 39 -20.40 -8.36 20.66
CA PHE A 39 -20.16 -8.79 22.03
C PHE A 39 -20.75 -7.82 23.06
N THR A 40 -20.62 -6.51 22.81
CA THR A 40 -21.13 -5.46 23.71
C THR A 40 -22.64 -5.22 23.62
N SER A 41 -23.29 -5.84 22.63
CA SER A 41 -24.74 -5.74 22.42
C SER A 41 -25.49 -7.02 22.80
N THR A 42 -24.80 -8.16 22.90
CA THR A 42 -25.41 -9.47 23.17
C THR A 42 -25.05 -10.03 24.55
N ASP A 43 -23.76 -10.21 24.81
CA ASP A 43 -23.27 -11.04 25.93
C ASP A 43 -22.77 -10.20 27.11
N TRP A 44 -22.18 -9.04 26.82
CA TRP A 44 -21.71 -8.10 27.83
C TRP A 44 -22.32 -6.74 27.59
N THR A 45 -23.36 -6.40 28.37
CA THR A 45 -24.10 -5.14 28.22
C THR A 45 -23.94 -4.26 29.46
N GLY A 46 -23.98 -2.95 29.28
CA GLY A 46 -23.91 -1.98 30.38
C GLY A 46 -23.01 -0.79 30.07
N ASP A 47 -22.85 0.08 31.06
CA ASP A 47 -22.01 1.28 30.95
C ASP A 47 -20.52 0.92 30.77
N ASP A 48 -20.08 -0.18 31.38
CA ASP A 48 -18.72 -0.73 31.25
C ASP A 48 -18.45 -1.28 29.84
N ALA A 49 -19.39 -2.06 29.29
CA ALA A 49 -19.33 -2.54 27.92
C ALA A 49 -19.31 -1.39 26.91
N THR A 50 -20.11 -0.34 27.14
CA THR A 50 -20.13 0.88 26.33
C THR A 50 -18.80 1.62 26.40
N ALA A 51 -18.22 1.74 27.59
CA ALA A 51 -16.90 2.36 27.78
C ALA A 51 -15.80 1.58 27.06
N PHE A 52 -15.81 0.25 27.14
CA PHE A 52 -14.88 -0.61 26.40
C PHE A 52 -15.00 -0.43 24.89
N LYS A 53 -16.22 -0.52 24.34
CA LYS A 53 -16.49 -0.30 22.92
C LYS A 53 -15.98 1.05 22.42
N ASN A 54 -16.26 2.11 23.18
CA ASN A 54 -15.78 3.45 22.83
C ASN A 54 -14.26 3.53 22.84
N LYS A 55 -13.61 2.89 23.82
CA LYS A 55 -12.15 2.85 23.90
C LYS A 55 -11.52 2.13 22.70
N VAL A 56 -12.14 1.06 22.20
CA VAL A 56 -11.67 0.40 20.98
C VAL A 56 -11.82 1.32 19.76
N LYS A 57 -12.97 2.01 19.63
CA LYS A 57 -13.22 2.94 18.51
C LYS A 57 -12.27 4.14 18.49
N GLU A 58 -11.73 4.56 19.64
CA GLU A 58 -10.70 5.61 19.70
C GLU A 58 -9.42 5.26 18.92
N PHE A 59 -9.19 3.98 18.59
CA PHE A 59 -8.05 3.56 17.78
C PHE A 59 -8.28 3.66 16.26
N GLU A 60 -9.51 3.93 15.80
CA GLU A 60 -9.86 4.05 14.38
C GLU A 60 -8.94 4.99 13.59
N PRO A 61 -8.59 6.19 14.10
CA PRO A 61 -7.66 7.07 13.40
C PRO A 61 -6.28 6.45 13.16
N GLN A 62 -5.78 5.65 14.10
CA GLN A 62 -4.47 4.99 14.04
C GLN A 62 -4.48 3.88 12.99
N PHE A 63 -5.57 3.10 12.91
CA PHE A 63 -5.73 2.08 11.87
C PHE A 63 -5.79 2.70 10.48
N LYS A 64 -6.60 3.77 10.30
CA LYS A 64 -6.62 4.53 9.04
C LYS A 64 -5.24 5.08 8.70
N LYS A 65 -4.51 5.58 9.71
CA LYS A 65 -3.17 6.11 9.50
C LYS A 65 -2.19 5.06 9.00
N MET A 66 -2.26 3.84 9.53
CA MET A 66 -1.41 2.74 9.08
C MET A 66 -1.72 2.38 7.62
N LYS A 67 -3.01 2.31 7.24
CA LYS A 67 -3.42 2.10 5.84
C LYS A 67 -2.86 3.16 4.91
N GLU A 68 -3.02 4.44 5.26
CA GLU A 68 -2.46 5.56 4.49
C GLU A 68 -0.94 5.45 4.31
N LEU A 69 -0.22 5.02 5.35
CA LEU A 69 1.24 4.86 5.28
C LEU A 69 1.64 3.74 4.32
N MET A 70 0.93 2.61 4.34
CA MET A 70 1.15 1.50 3.41
C MET A 70 0.84 1.92 1.97
N GLU A 71 -0.28 2.59 1.71
CA GLU A 71 -0.65 3.09 0.39
C GLU A 71 0.38 4.11 -0.16
N LYS A 72 0.91 4.99 0.71
CA LYS A 72 2.00 5.92 0.36
C LYS A 72 3.28 5.18 -0.02
N TYR A 73 3.60 4.10 0.70
CA TYR A 73 4.77 3.29 0.40
C TYR A 73 4.60 2.54 -0.94
N ALA A 74 3.43 1.96 -1.20
CA ALA A 74 3.12 1.36 -2.51
C ALA A 74 3.24 2.38 -3.65
N THR A 75 2.72 3.59 -3.44
CA THR A 75 2.85 4.71 -4.40
C THR A 75 4.31 5.08 -4.66
N TYR A 76 5.13 5.12 -3.61
CA TYR A 76 6.57 5.37 -3.74
C TYR A 76 7.26 4.32 -4.61
N LEU A 77 6.96 3.03 -4.39
CA LEU A 77 7.53 1.93 -5.18
C LEU A 77 7.16 2.03 -6.67
N ARG A 78 5.91 2.34 -6.99
CA ARG A 78 5.44 2.60 -8.37
C ARG A 78 6.14 3.80 -9.01
N THR A 79 6.30 4.88 -8.25
CA THR A 79 7.00 6.08 -8.71
C THR A 79 8.45 5.77 -9.05
N ALA A 80 9.13 4.99 -8.20
CA ALA A 80 10.48 4.54 -8.45
C ALA A 80 10.55 3.66 -9.71
N SER A 81 9.62 2.72 -9.88
CA SER A 81 9.51 1.87 -11.06
C SER A 81 9.39 2.71 -12.35
N SER A 82 8.41 3.62 -12.41
CA SER A 82 8.21 4.50 -13.57
C SER A 82 9.42 5.37 -13.89
N THR A 83 10.13 5.86 -12.86
CA THR A 83 11.36 6.65 -13.05
C THR A 83 12.47 5.84 -13.72
N TYR A 84 12.65 4.58 -13.34
CA TYR A 84 13.61 3.68 -13.99
C TYR A 84 13.24 3.40 -15.45
N GLU A 85 11.96 3.15 -15.74
CA GLU A 85 11.49 2.90 -17.11
C GLU A 85 11.72 4.11 -18.02
N ASN A 86 11.37 5.31 -17.56
CA ASN A 86 11.58 6.55 -18.31
C ASN A 86 13.07 6.78 -18.61
N THR A 87 13.94 6.60 -17.61
CA THR A 87 15.39 6.74 -17.78
C THR A 87 15.93 5.77 -18.84
N GLN A 88 15.43 4.53 -18.86
CA GLN A 88 15.83 3.55 -19.85
C GLN A 88 15.36 3.92 -21.26
N GLN A 89 14.13 4.42 -21.40
CA GLN A 89 13.60 4.90 -22.69
C GLN A 89 14.39 6.10 -23.23
N ASP A 90 14.80 7.03 -22.37
CA ASP A 90 15.64 8.17 -22.74
C ASP A 90 17.00 7.71 -23.28
N VAL A 91 17.65 6.77 -22.60
CA VAL A 91 18.94 6.19 -23.06
C VAL A 91 18.78 5.49 -24.40
N ILE A 92 17.73 4.67 -24.58
CA ILE A 92 17.44 4.00 -25.86
C ILE A 92 17.21 5.04 -26.98
N SER A 93 16.47 6.10 -26.70
CA SER A 93 16.19 7.17 -27.66
C SER A 93 17.45 7.91 -28.09
N GLN A 94 18.35 8.21 -27.14
CA GLN A 94 19.65 8.82 -27.44
C GLN A 94 20.52 7.90 -28.30
N ILE A 95 20.59 6.60 -27.98
CA ILE A 95 21.35 5.61 -28.77
C ILE A 95 20.81 5.53 -30.21
N ASN A 96 19.49 5.47 -30.38
CA ASN A 96 18.88 5.45 -31.70
C ASN A 96 19.16 6.72 -32.52
N GLY A 97 19.20 7.89 -31.85
CA GLY A 97 19.58 9.16 -32.47
C GLY A 97 21.05 9.18 -32.95
N LEU A 98 21.96 8.56 -32.20
CA LEU A 98 23.37 8.42 -32.58
C LEU A 98 23.55 7.50 -33.80
N ASN A 99 22.83 6.38 -33.88
CA ASN A 99 22.91 5.47 -35.03
C ASN A 99 22.41 6.11 -36.34
N ASN A 100 21.43 7.02 -36.26
CA ASN A 100 20.92 7.73 -37.44
C ASN A 100 21.80 8.88 -37.93
N SER A 101 22.75 9.35 -37.11
CA SER A 101 23.70 10.42 -37.49
C SER A 101 25.05 9.88 -37.99
N ALA A 102 25.22 8.55 -38.02
CA ALA A 102 26.41 7.86 -38.51
C ALA A 102 26.26 7.22 -39.91
N ASN A 103 25.11 7.43 -40.58
CA ASN A 103 24.87 7.10 -41.99
C ASN A 103 24.69 8.39 -42.80
#